data_AF-A0A973QUG4-F1
#
_entry.id   AF-A0A973QUG4-F1
#
_cell.length_a   1.000
_cell.length_b   1.000
_cell.length_c   1.000
_cell.angle_alpha   90.00
_cell.angle_beta   90.00
_cell.angle_gamma   90.00
#
_symmetry.space_group_name_H-M   'P 1'
#
loop_
_entity.id
_entity.type
_entity.pdbx_description
1 polymer ?
#
loop_
_entity_poly.entity_id
_entity_poly.type
_entity_poly.pdbx_seq_one_letter_code
_entity_poly.pdbx_strand_id
1 'polypeptide(L)' 'MSVQQYDKIGEAFEGFKSLPLTRYAEVPGFLALVGDVRGKSVLDLASGTGFYSREFKRRGAEDV' A
#
# COMPACT_ATOMS: atom_id res chain seq x y z
N MET A 1 -12.07 24.47 -1.54
CA MET A 1 -11.43 23.16 -1.28
C MET A 1 -10.26 23.05 -2.25
N SER A 2 -9.02 22.97 -1.77
CA SER A 2 -7.90 22.69 -2.67
C SER A 2 -8.16 21.32 -3.29
N VAL A 3 -8.24 21.23 -4.61
CA VAL A 3 -8.29 19.92 -5.29
C VAL A 3 -6.99 19.22 -4.91
N GLN A 4 -7.08 18.14 -4.16
CA GLN A 4 -5.90 17.45 -3.66
C GLN A 4 -5.28 16.73 -4.85
N GLN A 5 -3.97 16.88 -5.06
CA GLN A 5 -3.25 16.40 -6.26
C GLN A 5 -3.60 14.93 -6.61
N TYR A 6 -3.90 14.11 -5.60
CA TYR A 6 -4.24 12.70 -5.72
C TYR A 6 -5.66 12.42 -6.27
N ASP A 7 -6.61 13.34 -6.14
CA ASP A 7 -7.98 13.19 -6.68
C ASP A 7 -7.96 13.05 -8.20
N LYS A 8 -6.93 13.60 -8.86
CA LYS A 8 -6.78 13.61 -10.32
C LYS A 8 -6.06 12.38 -10.88
N ILE A 9 -5.43 11.56 -10.03
CA ILE A 9 -4.52 10.49 -10.46
C ILE A 9 -4.80 9.13 -9.84
N GLY A 10 -5.90 8.99 -9.07
CA GLY A 10 -6.20 7.79 -8.27
C GLY A 10 -6.08 6.48 -9.05
N GLU A 11 -6.72 6.36 -10.22
CA GLU A 11 -6.66 5.15 -11.06
C GLU A 11 -5.28 4.92 -11.68
N ALA A 12 -4.61 5.97 -12.16
CA ALA A 12 -3.28 5.86 -12.74
C ALA A 12 -2.23 5.40 -11.71
N PHE A 13 -2.45 5.72 -10.43
CA PHE A 13 -1.57 5.33 -9.34
C PHE A 13 -1.62 3.83 -9.01
N GLU A 14 -2.76 3.16 -9.17
CA GLU A 14 -2.82 1.68 -9.07
C GLU A 14 -1.93 1.02 -10.12
N GLY A 15 -1.95 1.54 -11.36
CA GLY A 15 -1.09 1.08 -12.44
C GLY A 15 0.41 1.18 -12.13
N PHE A 16 0.83 2.18 -11.36
CA PHE A 16 2.22 2.36 -10.94
C PHE A 16 2.74 1.16 -10.12
N LYS A 17 1.89 0.57 -9.26
CA LYS A 17 2.26 -0.60 -8.44
C LYS A 17 2.54 -1.86 -9.28
N SER A 18 2.12 -1.88 -10.55
CA SER A 18 2.41 -2.97 -11.49
C SER A 18 3.74 -2.80 -12.24
N LEU A 19 4.36 -1.61 -12.20
CA LEU A 19 5.62 -1.35 -12.91
C LEU A 19 6.75 -2.24 -12.36
N PRO A 20 7.69 -2.70 -13.20
CA PRO A 20 8.72 -3.65 -12.78
C PRO A 20 9.54 -3.19 -11.56
N LEU A 21 9.97 -1.93 -11.52
CA LEU A 21 10.72 -1.39 -10.38
C LEU A 21 9.91 -1.49 -9.08
N THR A 22 8.66 -1.03 -9.13
CA THR A 22 7.79 -0.99 -7.95
C THR A 22 7.42 -2.40 -7.49
N ARG A 23 7.08 -3.28 -8.45
CA ARG A 23 6.68 -4.66 -8.19
C ARG A 23 7.81 -5.51 -7.63
N TYR A 24 9.02 -5.37 -8.16
CA TYR A 24 10.14 -6.28 -7.85
C TYR A 24 11.16 -5.71 -6.87
N ALA A 25 11.20 -4.39 -6.65
CA ALA A 25 12.12 -3.76 -5.71
C ALA A 25 11.40 -3.03 -4.56
N GLU A 26 10.57 -2.04 -4.89
CA GLU A 26 9.94 -1.17 -3.86
C GLU A 26 9.02 -1.96 -2.93
N VAL A 27 8.03 -2.68 -3.49
CA VAL A 27 7.03 -3.40 -2.68
C VAL A 27 7.67 -4.48 -1.82
N PRO A 28 8.54 -5.38 -2.34
CA PRO A 28 9.21 -6.37 -1.50
C PRO A 28 10.10 -5.73 -0.43
N GLY A 29 10.86 -4.68 -0.77
CA GLY A 29 11.74 -3.98 0.16
C GLY A 29 10.97 -3.30 1.29
N PHE A 30 9.90 -2.58 0.95
CA PHE A 30 9.03 -1.95 1.93
C PHE A 30 8.38 -2.99 2.86
N LEU A 31 7.82 -4.06 2.30
CA LEU A 31 7.17 -5.10 3.10
C LEU A 31 8.16 -5.89 3.96
N ALA A 32 9.43 -6.01 3.55
CA ALA A 32 10.48 -6.57 4.38
C ALA A 32 10.80 -5.68 5.60
N LEU A 33 10.78 -4.35 5.42
CA LEU A 33 10.98 -3.39 6.51
C LEU A 33 9.82 -3.39 7.51
N VAL A 34 8.58 -3.53 7.04
CA VAL A 34 7.39 -3.62 7.91
C VAL A 34 7.44 -4.87 8.80
N GLY A 35 7.95 -5.98 8.27
CA GLY A 35 8.09 -7.24 9.00
C GLY A 35 6.76 -8.00 9.20
N ASP A 36 6.69 -8.82 10.25
CA ASP A 36 5.52 -9.67 10.52
C ASP A 36 4.38 -8.88 11.14
N VAL A 37 3.21 -8.95 10.49
CA VAL A 37 1.98 -8.26 10.88
C VAL A 37 0.89 -9.22 11.36
N ARG A 38 1.14 -10.53 11.42
CA ARG A 38 0.13 -11.52 11.81
C ARG A 38 -0.47 -11.20 13.17
N GLY A 39 -1.81 -11.14 13.23
CA GLY A 39 -2.55 -10.86 14.46
C GLY A 39 -2.41 -9.44 15.00
N LYS A 40 -1.85 -8.50 14.22
CA LYS A 40 -1.71 -7.10 14.62
C LYS A 40 -2.79 -6.23 13.97
N SER A 41 -3.16 -5.15 14.64
CA SER A 41 -3.86 -4.01 14.04
C SER A 41 -2.84 -3.07 13.39
N VAL A 42 -3.07 -2.67 12.13
CA VAL A 42 -2.16 -1.84 11.35
C VAL A 42 -2.89 -0.56 10.94
N LEU A 43 -2.25 0.61 11.05
CA LEU A 43 -2.79 1.86 10.51
C LEU A 43 -2.01 2.24 9.24
N ASP A 44 -2.67 2.20 8.08
CA ASP A 44 -2.08 2.59 6.79
C ASP A 44 -2.35 4.08 6.49
N LEU A 45 -1.34 4.93 6.72
CA LEU A 45 -1.43 6.37 6.51
C LEU A 45 -1.04 6.75 5.07
N ALA A 46 -1.80 7.68 4.47
CA ALA A 46 -1.71 8.00 3.05
C ALA A 46 -1.91 6.75 2.17
N SER A 47 -2.87 5.90 2.56
CA SER A 47 -3.17 4.60 1.96
C SER A 47 -3.54 4.64 0.48
N GLY A 48 -3.88 5.82 -0.05
CA GLY A 48 -4.28 6.00 -1.44
C GLY A 48 -5.46 5.11 -1.78
N THR A 49 -5.27 4.22 -2.75
CA THR A 49 -6.28 3.23 -3.15
C THR A 49 -6.34 1.98 -2.25
N GLY A 50 -5.55 1.93 -1.17
CA GLY A 50 -5.53 0.84 -0.19
C GLY A 50 -4.67 -0.36 -0.61
N PHE A 51 -3.69 -0.17 -1.51
CA PHE A 51 -2.80 -1.24 -1.97
C PHE A 51 -2.12 -1.96 -0.80
N TYR A 52 -1.44 -1.21 0.09
CA TYR A 52 -0.72 -1.80 1.21
C TYR A 52 -1.67 -2.30 2.29
N SER A 53 -2.81 -1.65 2.52
CA SER A 53 -3.84 -2.16 3.42
C SER A 53 -4.26 -3.59 3.08
N ARG A 54 -4.49 -3.86 1.78
CA ARG A 54 -4.81 -5.22 1.28
C ARG A 54 -3.65 -6.19 1.42
N GLU A 55 -2.42 -5.75 1.16
CA GLU A 55 -1.23 -6.59 1.35
C GLU A 55 -1.04 -6.97 2.83
N PHE A 56 -1.31 -6.07 3.77
CA PHE A 56 -1.24 -6.36 5.20
C PHE A 56 -2.33 -7.36 5.64
N LYS A 57 -3.58 -7.18 5.18
CA LYS A 57 -4.64 -8.17 5.41
C LYS A 57 -4.26 -9.56 4.85
N ARG A 58 -3.73 -9.64 3.62
CA ARG A 58 -3.27 -10.91 3.02
C ARG A 58 -2.15 -11.58 3.83
N ARG A 59 -1.32 -10.79 4.51
CA ARG A 59 -0.23 -11.26 5.38
C ARG A 59 -0.67 -11.58 6.81
N GLY A 60 -1.96 -11.48 7.10
CA GLY A 60 -2.55 -11.93 8.36
C GLY A 60 -2.71 -10.85 9.42
N ALA A 61 -2.63 -9.56 9.06
CA ALA A 61 -3.06 -8.50 9.95
C ALA A 61 -4.52 -8.74 10.40
N GLU A 62 -4.77 -8.61 11.69
CA GLU A 62 -6.11 -8.78 12.27
C GLU A 62 -7.02 -7.64 11.83
N ASP A 63 -6.51 -6.41 11.87
CA ASP A 63 -7.22 -5.21 11.46
C ASP A 63 -6.32 -4.25 10.68
N VAL A 64 -6.90 -3.50 9.73
CA VAL A 64 -6.20 -2.51 8.89
C VAL A 64 -7.07 -1.32 8.55
#